data_AF-A0A915HT06-F1
#
_entry.id   AF-A0A915HT06-F1
#
_cell.length_a   1.000
_cell.length_b   1.000
_cell.length_c   1.000
_cell.angle_alpha   90.00
_cell.angle_beta   90.00
_cell.angle_gamma   90.00
#
_symmetry.space_group_name_H-M   'P 1'
#
loop_
_entity.id
_entity.type
_entity.pdbx_description
1 polymer ?
#
loop_
_entity_poly.entity_id
_entity_poly.type
_entity_poly.pdbx_seq_one_letter_code
_entity_poly.pdbx_strand_id
1 'polypeptide(L)'
;NPDLLLTQKQTNCLESIVEKESDEIVESSTTPSPQLFKAIKTALTPTPFLRYPVYDDLATFIIQTDTSSMAVRALLYQENATDKWTIAYSSQRLIKPEKHCLAFIYYAQSLSSLASDNFV
;
A
#
# COMPACT_ATOMS: atom_id res chain seq x y z
N ASN A 1 -13.28 -13.60 -25.33
CA ASN A 1 -12.33 -12.76 -24.57
C ASN A 1 -12.51 -13.09 -23.08
N PRO A 2 -11.59 -13.83 -22.46
CA PRO A 2 -11.72 -14.32 -21.08
C PRO A 2 -11.71 -13.19 -20.03
N ASP A 3 -11.13 -12.03 -20.36
CA ASP A 3 -11.08 -10.88 -19.45
C ASP A 3 -12.47 -10.26 -19.24
N LEU A 4 -13.32 -10.22 -20.27
CA LEU A 4 -14.66 -9.64 -20.19
C LEU A 4 -15.58 -10.43 -19.23
N LEU A 5 -15.41 -11.76 -19.17
CA LEU A 5 -16.16 -12.66 -18.29
C LEU A 5 -15.76 -12.50 -16.82
N LEU A 6 -14.48 -12.20 -16.56
CA LEU A 6 -13.97 -11.97 -15.21
C LEU A 6 -14.49 -10.63 -14.67
N THR A 7 -14.50 -9.58 -15.50
CA THR A 7 -15.02 -8.26 -15.12
C THR A 7 -16.52 -8.35 -14.82
N GLN A 8 -17.31 -9.00 -15.68
CA GLN A 8 -18.76 -9.16 -15.48
C GLN A 8 -19.09 -9.92 -14.18
N LYS A 9 -18.30 -10.95 -13.85
CA LYS A 9 -18.50 -11.74 -12.62
C LYS A 9 -18.14 -10.95 -11.36
N GLN A 10 -17.20 -10.00 -11.45
CA GLN A 10 -16.86 -9.09 -10.37
C GLN A 10 -17.95 -8.03 -10.15
N THR A 11 -18.52 -7.48 -11.22
CA THR A 11 -19.61 -6.48 -11.13
C THR A 11 -20.86 -7.06 -10.46
N ASN A 12 -21.27 -8.27 -10.85
CA ASN A 12 -22.45 -8.93 -10.27
C ASN A 12 -22.28 -9.28 -8.78
N CYS A 13 -21.06 -9.55 -8.33
CA CYS A 13 -20.78 -9.78 -6.91
C CYS A 13 -20.94 -8.49 -6.08
N LEU A 14 -20.51 -7.35 -6.62
CA LEU A 14 -20.58 -6.05 -5.93
C LEU A 14 -22.03 -5.61 -5.75
N GLU A 15 -22.89 -5.78 -6.75
CA GLU A 15 -24.32 -5.41 -6.65
C GLU A 15 -25.05 -6.25 -5.59
N SER A 16 -24.73 -7.54 -5.47
CA SER A 16 -25.35 -8.43 -4.45
C SER A 16 -25.00 -8.07 -3.00
N ILE A 17 -23.88 -7.36 -2.80
CA ILE A 17 -23.41 -6.93 -1.48
C ILE A 17 -24.09 -5.61 -1.09
N VAL A 18 -24.34 -4.72 -2.07
CA VAL A 18 -24.96 -3.40 -1.84
C VAL A 18 -26.46 -3.53 -1.53
N GLU A 19 -27.17 -4.51 -2.08
CA GLU A 19 -28.62 -4.66 -1.86
C GLU A 19 -29.01 -5.23 -0.49
N LYS A 20 -28.06 -5.67 0.36
CA LYS A 20 -28.35 -6.28 1.66
C LYS A 20 -28.21 -5.36 2.89
N GLU A 21 -27.78 -4.11 2.72
CA GLU A 21 -27.60 -3.16 3.83
C GLU A 21 -28.47 -1.90 3.65
N SER A 22 -29.77 -2.09 3.53
CA SER A 22 -30.74 -0.99 3.69
C SER A 22 -31.75 -1.33 4.77
N ASP A 23 -31.29 -1.41 6.01
CA ASP A 23 -32.06 -1.07 7.21
C ASP A 23 -31.09 -0.92 8.41
N GLU A 24 -31.28 0.17 9.17
CA GLU A 24 -30.61 0.57 10.42
C GLU A 24 -29.14 1.06 10.37
N ILE A 25 -29.00 2.39 10.31
CA ILE A 25 -27.81 3.13 10.74
C ILE A 25 -27.76 3.08 12.28
N VAL A 26 -26.99 2.15 12.84
CA VAL A 26 -26.54 2.21 14.24
C VAL A 26 -25.05 2.52 14.25
N GLU A 27 -24.75 3.74 14.64
CA GLU A 27 -23.42 4.26 14.93
C GLU A 27 -22.87 3.58 16.19
N SER A 28 -22.48 2.31 16.06
CA SER A 28 -21.65 1.61 17.03
C SER A 28 -20.37 1.21 16.31
N SER A 29 -19.22 1.36 16.98
CA SER A 29 -17.91 0.96 16.48
C SER A 29 -17.87 -0.56 16.29
N THR A 30 -18.55 -1.04 15.26
CA THR A 30 -18.63 -2.43 14.87
C THR A 30 -17.34 -2.71 14.15
N THR A 31 -16.45 -3.45 14.80
CA THR A 31 -15.24 -3.96 14.14
C THR A 31 -15.72 -4.67 12.87
N PRO A 32 -15.27 -4.26 11.66
CA PRO A 32 -15.77 -4.86 10.44
C PRO A 32 -15.53 -6.36 10.52
N SER A 33 -16.58 -7.14 10.22
CA SER A 33 -16.50 -8.60 10.21
C SER A 33 -15.22 -9.03 9.49
N PRO A 34 -14.41 -9.94 10.05
CA PRO A 34 -13.17 -10.39 9.41
C PRO A 34 -13.37 -10.84 7.96
N GLN A 35 -14.57 -11.33 7.63
CA GLN A 35 -14.97 -11.75 6.29
C GLN A 35 -15.19 -10.56 5.35
N LEU A 36 -15.88 -9.50 5.81
CA LEU A 36 -16.07 -8.26 5.06
C LEU A 36 -14.72 -7.60 4.76
N PHE A 37 -13.86 -7.49 5.77
CA PHE A 37 -12.54 -6.91 5.61
C PHE A 37 -11.67 -7.72 4.64
N LYS A 38 -11.77 -9.06 4.67
CA LYS A 38 -11.07 -9.94 3.71
C LYS A 38 -11.60 -9.73 2.28
N ALA A 39 -12.92 -9.63 2.10
CA ALA A 39 -13.53 -9.40 0.80
C ALA A 39 -13.10 -8.05 0.20
N ILE A 40 -13.13 -6.98 1.00
CA ILE A 40 -12.66 -5.65 0.61
C ILE A 40 -11.19 -5.68 0.24
N LYS A 41 -10.33 -6.32 1.04
CA LYS A 41 -8.91 -6.50 0.70
C LYS A 41 -8.76 -7.22 -0.63
N THR A 42 -9.41 -8.36 -0.82
CA THR A 42 -9.30 -9.11 -2.08
C THR A 42 -9.79 -8.32 -3.29
N ALA A 43 -10.84 -7.51 -3.14
CA ALA A 43 -11.36 -6.67 -4.22
C ALA A 43 -10.46 -5.47 -4.53
N LEU A 44 -9.83 -4.86 -3.52
CA LEU A 44 -9.02 -3.65 -3.68
C LEU A 44 -7.53 -3.92 -3.92
N THR A 45 -7.02 -5.10 -3.54
CA THR A 45 -5.63 -5.50 -3.76
C THR A 45 -5.59 -6.68 -4.73
N PRO A 46 -5.58 -6.44 -6.06
CA PRO A 46 -5.18 -7.49 -6.98
C PRO A 46 -3.77 -7.97 -6.60
N THR A 47 -3.51 -9.26 -6.78
CA THR A 47 -2.21 -9.85 -6.46
C THR A 47 -1.11 -9.06 -7.19
N PRO A 48 -0.19 -8.39 -6.47
CA PRO A 48 0.84 -7.61 -7.13
C PRO A 48 1.80 -8.56 -7.85
N PHE A 49 2.10 -8.25 -9.11
CA PHE A 49 3.09 -9.01 -9.87
C PHE A 49 4.49 -8.68 -9.34
N LEU A 50 5.10 -9.66 -8.65
CA LEU A 50 6.50 -9.61 -8.23
C LEU A 50 7.37 -10.27 -9.31
N ARG A 51 8.50 -9.66 -9.63
CA ARG A 51 9.51 -10.22 -10.53
C ARG A 51 10.79 -10.54 -9.73
N TYR A 52 11.51 -11.55 -10.18
CA TYR A 52 12.84 -11.84 -9.65
C TYR A 52 13.81 -10.67 -9.87
N PRO A 53 14.76 -10.46 -8.95
CA PRO A 53 15.80 -9.45 -9.14
C PRO A 53 16.70 -9.79 -10.32
N VAL A 54 17.13 -8.78 -11.06
CA VAL A 54 18.09 -8.89 -12.16
C VAL A 54 19.40 -8.23 -11.73
N TYR A 55 20.49 -8.97 -11.66
CA TYR A 55 21.78 -8.48 -11.14
C TYR A 55 22.68 -7.89 -12.24
N ASP A 56 22.09 -7.32 -13.29
CA ASP A 56 22.80 -6.62 -14.35
C ASP A 56 23.05 -5.15 -13.94
N ASP A 57 24.18 -4.58 -14.36
CA ASP A 57 24.59 -3.21 -14.05
C ASP A 57 23.63 -2.15 -14.62
N LEU A 58 22.78 -2.55 -15.58
CA LEU A 58 21.75 -1.71 -16.18
C LEU A 58 20.49 -1.54 -15.30
N ALA A 59 20.33 -2.35 -14.24
CA ALA A 59 19.17 -2.33 -13.36
C ALA A 59 19.54 -1.85 -11.95
N THR A 60 18.92 -0.75 -11.50
CA THR A 60 19.19 -0.16 -10.18
C THR A 60 18.17 -0.64 -9.16
N PHE A 61 18.64 -1.11 -8.01
CA PHE A 61 17.77 -1.40 -6.87
C PHE A 61 17.37 -0.12 -6.16
N ILE A 62 16.06 0.07 -5.97
CA ILE A 62 15.51 1.21 -5.25
C ILE A 62 14.63 0.71 -4.11
N ILE A 63 14.90 1.23 -2.93
CA ILE A 63 14.07 1.04 -1.74
C ILE A 63 13.27 2.30 -1.54
N GLN A 64 11.96 2.20 -1.72
CA GLN A 64 11.02 3.25 -1.34
C GLN A 64 10.40 2.89 0.00
N THR A 65 10.61 3.75 1.00
CA THR A 65 10.01 3.58 2.31
C THR A 65 8.88 4.57 2.51
N ASP A 66 7.85 4.12 3.21
CA ASP A 66 6.79 4.95 3.76
C ASP A 66 6.68 4.60 5.25
N THR A 67 6.56 5.60 6.10
CA THR A 67 6.60 5.38 7.54
C THR A 67 5.38 6.02 8.20
N SER A 68 5.08 5.64 9.42
CA SER A 68 4.02 6.26 10.22
C SER A 68 4.46 6.22 11.68
N SER A 69 3.69 6.84 12.57
CA SER A 69 3.93 6.73 14.03
C SER A 69 3.85 5.30 14.57
N MET A 70 3.31 4.34 13.79
CA MET A 70 3.04 2.97 14.23
C MET A 70 3.83 1.89 13.49
N ALA A 71 4.17 2.11 12.23
CA ALA A 71 4.78 1.11 11.36
C ALA A 71 5.63 1.75 10.26
N VAL A 72 6.60 0.98 9.77
CA VAL A 72 7.34 1.26 8.54
C VAL A 72 6.90 0.27 7.48
N ARG A 73 6.81 0.76 6.25
CA ARG A 73 6.53 0.00 5.04
C ARG A 73 7.66 0.29 4.07
N ALA A 74 8.05 -0.73 3.32
CA ALA A 74 9.08 -0.61 2.30
C ALA A 74 8.66 -1.37 1.06
N LEU A 75 8.97 -0.79 -0.09
CA LEU A 75 8.85 -1.36 -1.41
C LEU A 75 10.27 -1.47 -1.98
N LEU A 76 10.68 -2.68 -2.30
CA LEU A 76 11.88 -2.93 -3.09
C LEU A 76 11.47 -3.13 -4.54
N TYR A 77 12.00 -2.29 -5.42
CA TYR A 77 11.80 -2.42 -6.85
C TYR A 77 13.13 -2.19 -7.58
N GLN A 78 13.17 -2.63 -8.83
CA GLN A 78 14.23 -2.28 -9.75
C GLN A 78 13.69 -1.43 -10.87
N GLU A 79 14.54 -0.54 -11.37
CA GLU A 79 14.29 0.20 -12.60
C GLU A 79 15.51 0.18 -13.50
N ASN A 80 15.26 0.20 -14.79
CA ASN A 80 16.25 0.47 -15.83
C ASN A 80 15.70 1.59 -16.74
N ALA A 81 16.35 1.84 -17.87
CA ALA A 81 15.92 2.91 -18.79
C ALA A 81 14.50 2.73 -19.37
N THR A 82 13.94 1.53 -19.35
CA THR A 82 12.70 1.18 -20.08
C THR A 82 11.57 0.65 -19.19
N ASP A 83 11.89 0.06 -18.05
CA ASP A 83 10.93 -0.67 -17.21
C ASP A 83 11.23 -0.49 -15.72
N LYS A 84 10.17 -0.61 -14.92
CA LYS A 84 10.20 -0.59 -13.45
C LYS A 84 9.36 -1.73 -12.93
N TRP A 85 9.93 -2.58 -12.09
CA TRP A 85 9.23 -3.75 -11.56
C TRP A 85 9.47 -3.96 -10.07
N THR A 86 8.42 -4.40 -9.38
CA THR A 86 8.48 -4.71 -7.96
C THR A 86 9.13 -6.06 -7.71
N ILE A 87 10.00 -6.13 -6.70
CA ILE A 87 10.67 -7.35 -6.25
C ILE A 87 10.04 -7.83 -4.95
N ALA A 88 9.85 -6.92 -3.98
CA ALA A 88 9.32 -7.29 -2.67
C ALA A 88 8.62 -6.13 -1.97
N TYR A 89 7.69 -6.50 -1.08
CA TYR A 89 7.08 -5.61 -0.10
C TYR A 89 7.53 -6.05 1.29
N SER A 90 7.85 -5.09 2.15
CA SER A 90 8.10 -5.32 3.57
C SER A 90 7.27 -4.36 4.41
N SER A 91 6.80 -4.83 5.56
CA SER A 91 6.12 -3.99 6.54
C SER A 91 6.42 -4.50 7.93
N GLN A 92 6.79 -3.58 8.81
CA GLN A 92 7.12 -3.89 10.19
C GLN A 92 6.44 -2.88 11.11
N ARG A 93 5.81 -3.40 12.17
CA ARG A 93 5.32 -2.57 13.27
C ARG A 93 6.48 -2.10 14.12
N LEU A 94 6.44 -0.84 14.50
CA LEU A 94 7.51 -0.24 15.29
C LEU A 94 7.36 -0.57 16.77
N ILE A 95 8.46 -0.96 17.39
CA ILE A 95 8.56 -1.02 18.85
C ILE A 95 8.80 0.38 19.43
N LYS A 96 8.55 0.56 20.74
CA LYS A 96 8.64 1.87 21.41
C LYS A 96 9.93 2.65 21.10
N PRO A 97 11.14 2.04 21.10
CA PRO A 97 12.37 2.75 20.76
C PRO A 97 12.39 3.28 19.31
N GLU A 98 11.94 2.48 18.35
CA GLU A 98 12.00 2.83 16.92
C GLU A 98 11.07 4.00 16.58
N LYS A 99 9.96 4.14 17.30
CA LYS A 99 9.05 5.28 17.15
C LYS A 99 9.72 6.62 17.44
N HIS A 100 10.63 6.67 18.40
CA HIS A 100 11.38 7.89 18.71
C HIS A 100 12.37 8.25 17.59
N CYS A 101 13.01 7.25 16.98
CA CYS A 101 13.91 7.49 15.84
C CYS A 101 13.16 8.02 14.61
N LEU A 102 11.94 7.54 14.33
CA LEU A 102 11.14 8.10 13.24
C LEU A 102 10.72 9.54 13.47
N ALA A 103 10.38 9.93 14.70
CA ALA A 103 10.05 11.34 15.00
C ALA A 103 11.21 12.27 14.60
N PHE A 104 12.45 11.83 14.80
CA PHE A 104 13.63 12.57 14.37
C PHE A 104 13.76 12.65 12.84
N ILE A 105 13.51 11.54 12.13
CA ILE A 105 13.54 11.51 10.66
C ILE A 105 12.46 12.43 10.07
N TYR A 106 11.25 12.39 10.62
CA TYR A 106 10.14 13.28 10.22
C TYR A 106 10.47 14.75 10.43
N TYR A 107 11.07 15.07 11.59
CA TYR A 107 11.51 16.43 11.88
C TYR A 107 12.58 16.89 10.88
N ALA A 108 13.57 16.06 10.59
CA ALA A 108 14.62 16.37 9.61
C ALA A 108 14.05 16.55 8.18
N GLN A 109 13.11 15.70 7.75
CA GLN A 109 12.43 15.84 6.45
C GLN A 109 11.61 17.14 6.37
N SER A 110 10.89 17.49 7.44
CA SER A 110 10.14 18.75 7.52
C SER A 110 11.06 19.96 7.42
N LEU A 111 12.18 19.96 8.15
CA LEU A 111 13.19 21.02 8.06
C LEU A 111 13.80 21.12 6.65
N SER A 112 14.00 19.99 5.97
CA SER A 112 14.54 19.96 4.59
C SER A 112 13.54 20.56 3.59
N SER A 113 12.25 20.27 3.74
CA SER A 113 11.16 20.90 2.96
C SER A 113 11.14 22.41 3.16
N LEU A 114 11.16 22.86 4.42
CA LEU A 114 11.17 24.29 4.78
C LEU A 114 12.42 25.02 4.26
N ALA A 115 13.60 24.39 4.27
CA ALA A 115 14.81 24.98 3.73
C ALA A 115 14.77 25.12 2.20
N SER A 116 14.07 24.22 1.51
CA SER A 116 13.91 24.25 0.05
C SER A 116 12.97 25.37 -0.41
N ASP A 117 11.93 25.67 0.37
CA ASP A 117 10.96 26.73 0.06
C ASP A 117 11.48 28.15 0.35
N ASN A 118 12.53 28.28 1.17
CA ASN A 118 13.14 29.58 1.51
C ASN A 118 14.31 29.98 0.59
N PHE A 119 14.55 29.23 -0.49
CA PHE A 119 15.57 29.52 -1.50
C PHE A 119 14.91 29.75 -2.87
N VAL A 120 14.06 30.78 -2.95
CA VAL A 120 13.53 31.39 -4.19
C VAL A 120 13.65 32.90 -4.08
#